data_AF-U6DUW0-F1
#
_entry.id   AF-U6DUW0-F1
#
_cell.length_a   1.000
_cell.length_b   1.000
_cell.length_c   1.000
_cell.angle_alpha   90.00
_cell.angle_beta   90.00
_cell.angle_gamma   90.00
#
_symmetry.space_group_name_H-M   'P 1'
#
loop_
_entity.id
_entity.type
_entity.pdbx_description
1 polymer ?
#
loop_
_entity_poly.entity_id
_entity_poly.type
_entity_poly.pdbx_seq_one_letter_code
_entity_poly.pdbx_strand_id
1 'polypeptide(L)'
;VSGRIPTPVEKSVRRVMAQYASNITSVLCQFPSQQIATILDCHAATLQRKAEREVFFMNTQSIVQLVQRYRSGTRGYMKAVVLDLLRRYLRVEHHFQQAHYDKCVINLREQLKPDMSQVLDCIFSHAQVAKKNQLVIMLIDELCGPDPSLSEELTSILIELTQLSKSEHCKVALRARQVLIASHLPSYELRHNQVESIFLSAIDMYGHQFCPENLKKLILSETTIFDVLPTFFYHANKVVCMASLEVYVRRGYIAYELNSLQHRELPDGTCVVEFQFMLPSSHPNRMAAPISVTNPDLLRHSTELFMDSGFSPLCQRM
;
A
#
# COMPACT_ATOMS: atom_id res chain seq x y z
N VAL A 1 32.50 22.74 18.23
CA VAL A 1 32.81 23.32 16.90
C VAL A 1 32.98 24.84 16.95
N SER A 2 32.21 25.56 17.78
CA SER A 2 32.38 27.02 17.95
C SER A 2 33.84 27.38 18.27
N GLY A 3 34.33 28.46 17.66
CA GLY A 3 35.72 28.92 17.75
C GLY A 3 36.71 28.23 16.80
N ARG A 4 36.35 27.12 16.14
CA ARG A 4 37.19 26.43 15.14
C ARG A 4 36.78 26.68 13.69
N ILE A 5 35.67 27.37 13.48
CA ILE A 5 35.14 27.75 12.16
C ILE A 5 35.28 29.27 12.01
N PRO A 6 35.53 29.78 10.80
CA PRO A 6 35.48 31.21 10.52
C PRO A 6 34.18 31.87 11.01
N THR A 7 34.32 32.98 11.71
CA THR A 7 33.23 33.79 12.25
C THR A 7 32.11 34.14 11.26
N PRO A 8 32.37 34.46 9.96
CA PRO A 8 31.27 34.72 9.02
C PRO A 8 30.40 33.48 8.78
N VAL A 9 31.01 32.30 8.66
CA VAL A 9 30.30 31.03 8.47
C VAL A 9 29.46 30.69 9.71
N GLU A 10 30.05 30.82 10.90
CA GLU A 10 29.34 30.58 12.15
C GLU A 10 28.12 31.51 12.31
N LYS A 11 28.26 32.81 11.99
CA LYS A 11 27.13 33.76 12.04
C LYS A 11 26.02 33.39 11.06
N SER A 12 26.35 33.00 9.83
CA SER A 12 25.38 32.61 8.81
C SER A 12 24.60 31.35 9.23
N VAL A 13 25.30 30.31 9.70
CA VAL A 13 24.65 29.08 10.20
C VAL A 13 23.76 29.37 11.40
N ARG A 14 24.22 30.19 12.35
CA ARG A 14 23.41 30.58 13.52
C ARG A 14 22.16 31.36 13.14
N ARG A 15 22.23 32.24 12.14
CA ARG A 15 21.07 32.98 11.62
C ARG A 15 20.02 32.03 11.06
N VAL A 16 20.43 31.07 10.22
CA VAL A 16 19.54 30.05 9.66
C VAL A 16 18.90 29.22 10.78
N MET A 17 19.68 28.82 11.80
CA MET A 17 19.15 28.09 12.94
C MET A 17 18.17 28.90 13.80
N ALA A 18 18.40 30.20 13.97
CA ALA A 18 17.48 31.08 14.68
C ALA A 18 16.14 31.23 13.93
N GLN A 19 16.19 31.34 12.60
CA GLN A 19 14.98 31.37 11.76
C GLN A 19 14.24 30.03 11.76
N TYR A 20 14.97 28.91 11.80
CA TYR A 20 14.36 27.59 11.99
C TYR A 20 13.65 27.49 13.34
N ALA A 21 14.30 27.93 14.42
CA ALA A 21 13.73 27.93 15.77
C ALA A 21 12.47 28.80 15.88
N SER A 22 12.44 29.97 15.24
CA SER A 22 11.26 30.85 15.26
C SER A 22 10.06 30.29 14.49
N ASN A 23 10.29 29.34 13.58
CA ASN A 23 9.26 28.76 12.72
C ASN A 23 8.95 27.29 13.06
N ILE A 24 9.40 26.78 14.21
CA ILE A 24 9.38 25.34 14.50
C ILE A 24 7.97 24.70 14.51
N THR A 25 6.92 25.49 14.76
CA THR A 25 5.52 25.04 14.74
C THR A 25 4.87 25.13 13.37
N SER A 26 5.54 25.75 12.38
CA SER A 26 5.01 25.86 11.02
C SER A 26 5.05 24.50 10.33
N VAL A 27 3.94 24.13 9.70
CA VAL A 27 3.80 22.89 8.91
C VAL A 27 4.79 22.81 7.75
N LEU A 28 5.23 23.97 7.24
CA LEU A 28 6.20 24.06 6.13
C LEU A 28 7.65 24.09 6.63
N CYS A 29 7.88 24.14 7.94
CA CYS A 29 9.22 24.23 8.49
C CYS A 29 9.92 22.86 8.42
N GLN A 30 11.04 22.82 7.72
CA GLN A 30 11.93 21.66 7.67
C GLN A 30 13.32 22.03 8.17
N PHE A 31 14.05 21.05 8.70
CA PHE A 31 15.43 21.27 9.11
C PHE A 31 16.24 21.79 7.91
N PRO A 32 16.92 22.95 8.02
CA PRO A 32 17.53 23.65 6.89
C PRO A 32 18.88 23.03 6.47
N SER A 33 18.89 21.72 6.22
CA SER A 33 20.08 20.94 5.86
C SER A 33 20.78 21.51 4.62
N GLN A 34 20.04 21.71 3.53
CA GLN A 34 20.60 22.24 2.27
C GLN A 34 21.19 23.64 2.43
N GLN A 35 20.50 24.55 3.13
CA GLN A 35 21.00 25.91 3.35
C GLN A 35 22.31 25.91 4.14
N ILE A 36 22.41 25.08 5.19
CA ILE A 36 23.64 24.94 5.97
C ILE A 36 24.75 24.32 5.11
N ALA A 37 24.46 23.29 4.31
CA ALA A 37 25.43 22.71 3.37
C ALA A 37 25.96 23.76 2.39
N THR A 38 25.08 24.52 1.75
CA THR A 38 25.48 25.59 0.80
C THR A 38 26.36 26.64 1.46
N ILE A 39 26.07 27.07 2.69
CA ILE A 39 26.93 28.02 3.42
C ILE A 39 28.35 27.45 3.60
N LEU A 40 28.47 26.17 3.95
CA LEU A 40 29.77 25.50 4.13
C LEU A 40 30.50 25.33 2.79
N ASP A 41 29.80 24.89 1.75
CA ASP A 41 30.37 24.65 0.41
C ASP A 41 30.82 25.96 -0.25
N CYS A 42 30.02 27.03 -0.15
CA CYS A 42 30.41 28.35 -0.63
C CYS A 42 31.68 28.86 0.05
N HIS A 43 31.82 28.67 1.37
CA HIS A 43 33.04 29.06 2.06
C HIS A 43 34.22 28.18 1.67
N ALA A 44 34.04 26.86 1.59
CA ALA A 44 35.07 25.94 1.15
C ALA A 44 35.60 26.29 -0.27
N ALA A 45 34.73 26.77 -1.16
CA ALA A 45 35.10 27.22 -2.50
C ALA A 45 35.99 28.48 -2.52
N THR A 46 35.93 29.32 -1.47
CA THR A 46 36.79 30.52 -1.36
C THR A 46 38.21 30.19 -0.91
N LEU A 47 38.43 29.02 -0.31
CA LEU A 47 39.74 28.59 0.20
C LEU A 47 40.62 28.07 -0.94
N GLN A 48 41.63 28.84 -1.32
CA GLN A 48 42.52 28.46 -2.43
C GLN A 48 43.53 27.38 -2.03
N ARG A 49 44.09 27.43 -0.82
CA ARG A 49 45.10 26.48 -0.37
C ARG A 49 44.48 25.15 0.05
N LYS A 50 45.07 24.04 -0.40
CA LYS A 50 44.61 22.68 -0.08
C LYS A 50 44.65 22.40 1.43
N ALA A 51 45.72 22.81 2.12
CA ALA A 51 45.87 22.62 3.56
C ALA A 51 44.78 23.35 4.37
N GLU A 52 44.39 24.56 3.97
CA GLU A 52 43.32 25.31 4.63
C GLU A 52 41.96 24.66 4.42
N ARG A 53 41.71 24.12 3.22
CA ARG A 53 40.51 23.33 2.93
C ARG A 53 40.44 22.10 3.82
N GLU A 54 41.52 21.33 3.94
CA GLU A 54 41.57 20.13 4.78
C GLU A 54 41.29 20.45 6.26
N VAL A 55 41.90 21.51 6.79
CA VAL A 55 41.63 21.97 8.17
C VAL A 55 40.17 22.41 8.34
N PHE A 56 39.61 23.15 7.37
CA PHE A 56 38.20 23.55 7.39
C PHE A 56 37.26 22.34 7.35
N PHE A 57 37.53 21.35 6.50
CA PHE A 57 36.75 20.11 6.43
C PHE A 57 36.80 19.33 7.75
N MET A 58 37.98 19.19 8.36
CA MET A 58 38.11 18.54 9.68
C MET A 58 37.32 19.28 10.76
N ASN A 59 37.37 20.61 10.76
CA ASN A 59 36.65 21.42 11.75
C ASN A 59 35.12 21.42 11.54
N THR A 60 34.66 21.26 10.30
CA THR A 60 33.22 21.28 9.93
C THR A 60 32.60 19.88 9.80
N GLN A 61 33.39 18.81 9.86
CA GLN A 61 32.97 17.43 9.59
C GLN A 61 31.72 17.01 10.39
N SER A 62 31.67 17.33 11.68
CA SER A 62 30.51 17.00 12.53
C SER A 62 29.22 17.70 12.10
N ILE A 63 29.31 18.95 11.61
CA ILE A 63 28.17 19.70 11.09
C ILE A 63 27.73 19.10 9.75
N VAL A 64 28.69 18.81 8.86
CA VAL A 64 28.40 18.17 7.56
C VAL A 64 27.71 16.83 7.75
N GLN A 65 28.20 15.99 8.68
CA GLN A 65 27.55 14.72 9.01
C GLN A 65 26.12 14.90 9.53
N LEU A 66 25.88 15.89 10.41
CA LEU A 66 24.54 16.18 10.90
C LEU A 66 23.61 16.61 9.75
N VAL A 67 24.07 17.52 8.90
CA VAL A 67 23.33 18.02 7.75
C VAL A 67 22.99 16.90 6.77
N GLN A 68 23.94 16.00 6.50
CA GLN A 68 23.72 14.84 5.65
C GLN A 68 22.69 13.88 6.23
N ARG A 69 22.73 13.61 7.54
CA ARG A 69 21.74 12.75 8.23
C ARG A 69 20.31 13.27 8.06
N TYR A 70 20.12 14.58 8.18
CA TYR A 70 18.80 15.23 8.06
C TYR A 70 18.49 15.78 6.66
N ARG A 71 19.21 15.33 5.62
CA ARG A 71 19.01 15.80 4.23
C ARG A 71 17.58 15.57 3.75
N SER A 72 16.98 14.45 4.12
CA SER A 72 15.60 14.07 3.77
C SER A 72 14.59 14.44 4.87
N GLY A 73 14.96 15.40 5.74
CA GLY A 73 14.18 15.81 6.90
C GLY A 73 14.12 14.75 8.01
N THR A 74 13.37 15.05 9.07
CA THR A 74 13.26 14.20 10.26
C THR A 74 12.63 12.83 9.95
N ARG A 75 11.57 12.80 9.12
CA ARG A 75 10.93 11.53 8.70
C ARG A 75 11.88 10.69 7.85
N GLY A 76 12.64 11.30 6.95
CA GLY A 76 13.65 10.58 6.16
C GLY A 76 14.78 10.01 7.03
N TYR A 77 15.26 10.79 8.01
CA TYR A 77 16.28 10.29 8.95
C TYR A 77 15.77 9.13 9.80
N MET A 78 14.54 9.22 10.33
CA MET A 78 13.89 8.13 11.04
C MET A 78 13.86 6.85 10.20
N LYS A 79 13.38 6.93 8.94
CA LYS A 79 13.38 5.80 8.01
C LYS A 79 14.78 5.22 7.82
N ALA A 80 15.78 6.06 7.58
CA ALA A 80 17.17 5.61 7.38
C ALA A 80 17.73 4.86 8.61
N VAL A 81 17.43 5.32 9.82
CA VAL A 81 17.85 4.64 11.07
C VAL A 81 17.21 3.26 11.17
N VAL A 82 15.91 3.14 10.92
CA VAL A 82 15.23 1.84 10.98
C VAL A 82 15.72 0.90 9.89
N LEU A 83 15.92 1.39 8.66
CA LEU A 83 16.51 0.59 7.57
C LEU A 83 17.91 0.08 7.93
N ASP A 84 18.75 0.90 8.58
CA ASP A 84 20.06 0.46 9.05
C ASP A 84 19.96 -0.63 10.12
N LEU A 85 19.00 -0.53 11.05
CA LEU A 85 18.76 -1.60 12.05
C LEU A 85 18.35 -2.92 11.38
N LEU A 86 17.46 -2.87 10.38
CA LEU A 86 17.06 -4.06 9.62
C LEU A 86 18.24 -4.67 8.84
N ARG A 87 19.09 -3.84 8.22
CA ARG A 87 20.31 -4.29 7.54
C ARG A 87 21.29 -4.94 8.52
N ARG A 88 21.48 -4.38 9.72
CA ARG A 88 22.34 -4.97 10.75
C ARG A 88 21.83 -6.32 11.21
N TYR A 89 20.51 -6.46 11.38
CA TYR A 89 19.88 -7.74 11.68
C TYR A 89 20.20 -8.77 10.57
N LEU A 90 19.93 -8.43 9.30
CA LEU A 90 20.21 -9.31 8.16
C LEU A 90 21.68 -9.72 8.06
N ARG A 91 22.62 -8.77 8.22
CA ARG A 91 24.06 -9.03 8.17
C ARG A 91 24.48 -10.11 9.17
N VAL A 92 23.93 -10.10 10.38
CA VAL A 92 24.23 -11.14 11.38
C VAL A 92 23.58 -12.45 10.98
N GLU A 93 22.25 -12.44 10.76
CA GLU A 93 21.49 -13.69 10.57
C GLU A 93 21.82 -14.42 9.27
N HIS A 94 22.36 -13.74 8.26
CA HIS A 94 22.79 -14.36 7.01
C HIS A 94 23.89 -15.41 7.23
N HIS A 95 24.81 -15.17 8.17
CA HIS A 95 25.88 -16.14 8.50
C HIS A 95 25.33 -17.43 9.11
N PHE A 96 24.17 -17.37 9.77
CA PHE A 96 23.55 -18.51 10.45
C PHE A 96 22.51 -19.25 9.59
N GLN A 97 22.31 -18.83 8.33
CA GLN A 97 21.43 -19.55 7.41
C GLN A 97 22.06 -20.84 6.84
N GLN A 98 23.39 -20.88 6.71
CA GLN A 98 24.08 -21.94 5.96
C GLN A 98 24.46 -23.13 6.85
N ALA A 99 23.74 -24.24 6.73
CA ALA A 99 23.98 -25.50 7.47
C ALA A 99 23.67 -25.42 8.99
N HIS A 100 24.10 -26.43 9.75
CA HIS A 100 23.92 -26.48 11.21
C HIS A 100 24.81 -25.46 11.92
N TYR A 101 24.39 -25.04 13.12
CA TYR A 101 25.03 -23.98 13.90
C TYR A 101 26.55 -24.12 14.01
N ASP A 102 27.06 -25.30 14.37
CA ASP A 102 28.51 -25.53 14.53
C ASP A 102 29.29 -25.24 13.24
N LYS A 103 28.71 -25.60 12.08
CA LYS A 103 29.30 -25.33 10.77
C LYS A 103 29.18 -23.86 10.40
N CYS A 104 28.09 -23.17 10.76
CA CYS A 104 27.96 -21.72 10.62
C CYS A 104 29.07 -21.00 11.38
N VAL A 105 29.34 -21.40 12.63
CA VAL A 105 30.37 -20.79 13.49
C VAL A 105 31.77 -21.00 12.93
N ILE A 106 32.07 -22.21 12.44
CA ILE A 106 33.37 -22.47 11.78
C ILE A 106 33.49 -21.59 10.54
N ASN A 107 32.49 -21.55 9.67
CA ASN A 107 32.51 -20.71 8.47
C ASN A 107 32.67 -19.22 8.79
N LEU A 108 31.94 -18.73 9.80
CA LEU A 108 32.03 -17.35 10.29
C LEU A 108 33.45 -17.03 10.77
N ARG A 109 34.06 -17.93 11.54
CA ARG A 109 35.45 -17.80 11.99
C ARG A 109 36.41 -17.78 10.80
N GLU A 110 36.19 -18.62 9.79
CA GLU A 110 37.04 -18.67 8.60
C GLU A 110 36.93 -17.39 7.74
N GLN A 111 35.75 -16.78 7.66
CA GLN A 111 35.50 -15.53 6.93
C GLN A 111 36.05 -14.30 7.66
N LEU A 112 35.98 -14.28 8.99
CA LEU A 112 36.37 -13.15 9.84
C LEU A 112 37.67 -13.38 10.61
N LYS A 113 38.52 -14.31 10.17
CA LYS A 113 39.83 -14.65 10.78
C LYS A 113 40.65 -13.47 11.33
N PRO A 114 40.80 -12.33 10.63
CA PRO A 114 41.62 -11.23 11.13
C PRO A 114 41.00 -10.50 12.34
N ASP A 115 39.70 -10.63 12.59
CA ASP A 115 38.99 -9.95 13.68
C ASP A 115 38.05 -10.90 14.43
N MET A 116 38.61 -11.58 15.44
CA MET A 116 37.86 -12.49 16.30
C MET A 116 36.82 -11.78 17.19
N SER A 117 36.89 -10.46 17.36
CA SER A 117 35.88 -9.72 18.13
C SER A 117 34.55 -9.68 17.38
N GLN A 118 34.57 -9.48 16.06
CA GLN A 118 33.37 -9.49 15.22
C GLN A 118 32.68 -10.86 15.20
N VAL A 119 33.46 -11.95 15.25
CA VAL A 119 32.93 -13.31 15.37
C VAL A 119 32.15 -13.46 16.67
N LEU A 120 32.73 -13.01 17.80
CA LEU A 120 32.09 -13.05 19.11
C LEU A 120 30.80 -12.22 19.11
N ASP A 121 30.83 -11.00 18.56
CA ASP A 121 29.67 -10.11 18.49
C ASP A 121 28.52 -10.71 17.68
N CYS A 122 28.83 -11.37 16.55
CA CYS A 122 27.83 -12.05 15.73
C CYS A 122 27.20 -13.23 16.49
N ILE A 123 28.00 -14.05 17.16
CA ILE A 123 27.52 -15.18 17.97
C ILE A 123 26.64 -14.68 19.12
N PHE A 124 27.09 -13.67 19.85
CA PHE A 124 26.35 -13.09 20.96
C PHE A 124 25.02 -12.48 20.50
N SER A 125 25.03 -11.81 19.35
CA SER A 125 23.83 -11.24 18.72
C SER A 125 22.83 -12.33 18.30
N HIS A 126 23.30 -13.41 17.67
CA HIS A 126 22.45 -14.53 17.26
C HIS A 126 21.86 -15.30 18.45
N ALA A 127 22.58 -15.40 19.58
CA ALA A 127 22.07 -16.04 20.79
C ALA A 127 20.77 -15.40 21.35
N GLN A 128 20.47 -14.14 20.98
CA GLN A 128 19.22 -13.44 21.35
C GLN A 128 18.28 -13.24 20.15
N VAL A 129 18.37 -14.08 19.12
CA VAL A 129 17.57 -13.99 17.88
C VAL A 129 16.07 -13.90 18.14
N ALA A 130 15.52 -14.62 19.12
CA ALA A 130 14.09 -14.60 19.43
C ALA A 130 13.58 -13.17 19.78
N LYS A 131 14.34 -12.43 20.60
CA LYS A 131 14.01 -11.04 20.96
C LYS A 131 14.22 -10.09 19.79
N LYS A 132 15.29 -10.30 19.01
CA LYS A 132 15.56 -9.53 17.79
C LYS A 132 14.43 -9.69 16.77
N ASN A 133 13.89 -10.90 16.60
CA ASN A 133 12.79 -11.18 15.71
C ASN A 133 11.52 -10.40 16.09
N GLN A 134 11.20 -10.34 17.39
CA GLN A 134 10.10 -9.53 17.90
C GLN A 134 10.29 -8.05 17.55
N LEU A 135 11.49 -7.51 17.80
CA LEU A 135 11.80 -6.12 17.48
C LEU A 135 11.70 -5.83 15.98
N VAL A 136 12.26 -6.71 15.14
CA VAL A 136 12.22 -6.57 13.68
C VAL A 136 10.78 -6.54 13.16
N ILE A 137 9.90 -7.41 13.69
CA ILE A 137 8.48 -7.40 13.33
C ILE A 137 7.82 -6.06 13.69
N MET A 138 8.04 -5.56 14.91
CA MET A 138 7.49 -4.27 15.33
C MET A 138 8.02 -3.11 14.47
N LEU A 139 9.30 -3.12 14.10
CA LEU A 139 9.88 -2.10 13.22
C LEU A 139 9.31 -2.16 11.80
N ILE A 140 9.05 -3.35 11.28
CA ILE A 140 8.39 -3.54 9.97
C ILE A 140 6.98 -2.97 10.03
N ASP A 141 6.22 -3.25 11.10
CA ASP A 141 4.84 -2.78 11.27
C ASP A 141 4.74 -1.25 11.31
N GLU A 142 5.63 -0.60 12.06
CA GLU A 142 5.68 0.88 12.15
C GLU A 142 6.12 1.54 10.84
N LEU A 143 7.05 0.92 10.10
CA LEU A 143 7.50 1.45 8.80
C LEU A 143 6.45 1.30 7.71
N CYS A 144 5.67 0.22 7.77
CA CYS A 144 4.72 -0.19 6.74
C CYS A 144 3.27 0.08 7.18
N GLY A 145 3.05 1.18 7.92
CA GLY A 145 1.72 1.70 8.23
C GLY A 145 0.86 1.92 6.97
N PRO A 146 -0.33 2.54 7.08
CA PRO A 146 -1.37 2.55 6.03
C PRO A 146 -0.98 3.17 4.66
N ASP A 147 0.25 3.65 4.51
CA ASP A 147 0.81 4.19 3.28
C ASP A 147 1.15 3.05 2.29
N PRO A 148 0.50 2.95 1.12
CA PRO A 148 0.69 1.84 0.18
C PRO A 148 2.04 1.90 -0.58
N SER A 149 2.81 2.99 -0.46
CA SER A 149 4.07 3.15 -1.21
C SER A 149 5.31 2.84 -0.37
N LEU A 150 5.81 1.61 -0.51
CA LEU A 150 7.12 1.23 0.04
C LEU A 150 8.24 1.86 -0.79
N SER A 151 9.27 2.38 -0.12
CA SER A 151 10.49 2.82 -0.82
C SER A 151 11.26 1.63 -1.36
N GLU A 152 11.92 1.78 -2.50
CA GLU A 152 12.70 0.73 -3.17
C GLU A 152 13.73 0.05 -2.24
N GLU A 153 14.40 0.84 -1.40
CA GLU A 153 15.34 0.32 -0.40
C GLU A 153 14.68 -0.61 0.64
N LEU A 154 13.46 -0.29 1.06
CA LEU A 154 12.71 -1.07 2.05
C LEU A 154 12.23 -2.37 1.39
N THR A 155 11.72 -2.28 0.16
CA THR A 155 11.34 -3.45 -0.64
C THR A 155 12.50 -4.44 -0.78
N SER A 156 13.71 -3.96 -1.08
CA SER A 156 14.91 -4.81 -1.17
C SER A 156 15.20 -5.54 0.16
N ILE A 157 15.19 -4.82 1.29
CA ILE A 157 15.41 -5.41 2.62
C ILE A 157 14.32 -6.43 2.96
N LEU A 158 13.06 -6.14 2.66
CA LEU A 158 11.96 -7.08 2.90
C LEU A 158 12.13 -8.34 2.06
N ILE A 159 12.55 -8.23 0.80
CA ILE A 159 12.87 -9.38 -0.05
C ILE A 159 13.98 -10.22 0.58
N GLU A 160 15.08 -9.61 1.04
CA GLU A 160 16.15 -10.33 1.74
C GLU A 160 15.65 -11.03 3.02
N LEU A 161 14.77 -10.39 3.79
CA LEU A 161 14.16 -10.99 4.98
C LEU A 161 13.31 -12.22 4.64
N THR A 162 12.65 -12.25 3.47
CA THR A 162 11.89 -13.43 3.03
C THR A 162 12.76 -14.64 2.66
N GLN A 163 14.07 -14.44 2.44
CA GLN A 163 15.01 -15.50 2.10
C GLN A 163 15.55 -16.24 3.34
N LEU A 164 15.29 -15.73 4.55
CA LEU A 164 15.64 -16.42 5.79
C LEU A 164 14.80 -17.70 5.94
N SER A 165 15.48 -18.85 5.93
CA SER A 165 14.84 -20.18 5.80
C SER A 165 14.84 -20.99 7.09
N LYS A 166 15.61 -20.58 8.10
CA LYS A 166 15.60 -21.25 9.41
C LYS A 166 14.26 -21.04 10.12
N SER A 167 13.83 -22.08 10.86
CA SER A 167 12.59 -22.08 11.64
C SER A 167 12.50 -20.89 12.61
N GLU A 168 13.64 -20.47 13.17
CA GLU A 168 13.75 -19.34 14.10
C GLU A 168 13.26 -18.03 13.48
N HIS A 169 13.49 -17.80 12.18
CA HIS A 169 13.14 -16.56 11.49
C HIS A 169 11.78 -16.62 10.77
N CYS A 170 11.08 -17.77 10.78
CA CYS A 170 9.87 -17.95 9.99
C CYS A 170 8.82 -16.85 10.20
N LYS A 171 8.67 -16.35 11.43
CA LYS A 171 7.73 -15.25 11.73
C LYS A 171 8.13 -13.93 11.05
N VAL A 172 9.43 -13.61 11.04
CA VAL A 172 9.97 -12.41 10.39
C VAL A 172 9.82 -12.51 8.88
N ALA A 173 10.23 -13.64 8.30
CA ALA A 173 10.12 -13.89 6.87
C ALA A 173 8.66 -13.87 6.38
N LEU A 174 7.75 -14.47 7.15
CA LEU A 174 6.32 -14.44 6.87
C LEU A 174 5.77 -13.00 6.92
N ARG A 175 6.15 -12.22 7.94
CA ARG A 175 5.69 -10.85 8.06
C ARG A 175 6.19 -9.96 6.92
N ALA A 176 7.47 -10.07 6.56
CA ALA A 176 8.03 -9.36 5.43
C ALA A 176 7.29 -9.70 4.12
N ARG A 177 6.95 -10.98 3.92
CA ARG A 177 6.15 -11.43 2.77
C ARG A 177 4.74 -10.85 2.78
N GLN A 178 4.06 -10.84 3.92
CA GLN A 178 2.73 -10.25 4.05
C GLN A 178 2.74 -8.76 3.68
N VAL A 179 3.74 -8.01 4.13
CA VAL A 179 3.90 -6.59 3.81
C VAL A 179 4.17 -6.38 2.33
N LEU A 180 5.06 -7.16 1.72
CA LEU A 180 5.31 -7.08 0.27
C LEU A 180 4.03 -7.32 -0.53
N ILE A 181 3.26 -8.37 -0.17
CA ILE A 181 1.97 -8.65 -0.81
C ILE A 181 0.98 -7.50 -0.60
N ALA A 182 0.86 -7.00 0.63
CA ALA A 182 -0.03 -5.88 0.95
C ALA A 182 0.34 -4.59 0.20
N SER A 183 1.62 -4.33 -0.05
CA SER A 183 2.07 -3.16 -0.81
C SER A 183 1.69 -3.18 -2.29
N HIS A 184 1.49 -4.38 -2.85
CA HIS A 184 0.98 -4.55 -4.21
C HIS A 184 -0.55 -4.45 -4.28
N LEU A 185 -1.23 -4.54 -3.14
CA LEU A 185 -2.68 -4.40 -3.07
C LEU A 185 -3.03 -2.92 -2.87
N PRO A 186 -3.93 -2.36 -3.68
CA PRO A 186 -4.38 -0.98 -3.49
C PRO A 186 -5.10 -0.83 -2.16
N SER A 187 -4.86 0.30 -1.47
CA SER A 187 -5.52 0.62 -0.20
C SER A 187 -7.04 0.69 -0.36
N TYR A 188 -7.78 0.56 0.74
CA TYR A 188 -9.24 0.68 0.73
C TYR A 188 -9.70 2.02 0.11
N GLU A 189 -9.10 3.14 0.52
CA GLU A 189 -9.42 4.47 -0.02
C GLU A 189 -9.11 4.60 -1.51
N LEU A 190 -7.97 4.06 -1.96
CA LEU A 190 -7.61 4.09 -3.39
C LEU A 190 -8.59 3.25 -4.21
N ARG A 191 -8.97 2.07 -3.71
CA ARG A 191 -10.00 1.24 -4.34
C ARG A 191 -11.36 1.93 -4.36
N HIS A 192 -11.75 2.59 -3.27
CA HIS A 192 -12.97 3.40 -3.21
C HIS A 192 -12.97 4.46 -4.30
N ASN A 193 -11.93 5.29 -4.38
CA ASN A 193 -11.81 6.33 -5.39
C ASN A 193 -11.78 5.77 -6.81
N GLN A 194 -11.14 4.61 -7.02
CA GLN A 194 -11.10 3.94 -8.32
C GLN A 194 -12.50 3.45 -8.74
N VAL A 195 -13.23 2.79 -7.84
CA VAL A 195 -14.59 2.31 -8.10
C VAL A 195 -15.54 3.49 -8.35
N GLU A 196 -15.42 4.56 -7.55
CA GLU A 196 -16.18 5.81 -7.74
C GLU A 196 -15.90 6.42 -9.12
N SER A 197 -14.64 6.55 -9.51
CA SER A 197 -14.24 7.05 -10.83
C SER A 197 -14.79 6.18 -11.97
N ILE A 198 -14.83 4.86 -11.81
CA ILE A 198 -15.45 3.96 -12.80
C ILE A 198 -16.95 4.22 -12.91
N PHE A 199 -17.66 4.36 -11.78
CA PHE A 199 -19.09 4.68 -11.81
C PHE A 199 -19.35 6.04 -12.45
N LEU A 200 -18.64 7.08 -12.05
CA LEU A 200 -18.80 8.42 -12.59
C LEU A 200 -18.43 8.51 -14.08
N SER A 201 -17.43 7.77 -14.54
CA SER A 201 -17.05 7.72 -15.96
C SER A 201 -18.00 6.89 -16.83
N ALA A 202 -18.70 5.91 -16.25
CA ALA A 202 -19.74 5.15 -16.94
C ALA A 202 -21.04 5.96 -17.10
N ILE A 203 -21.23 6.97 -16.26
CA ILE A 203 -22.42 7.82 -16.17
C ILE A 203 -22.06 9.21 -16.71
N ASP A 204 -22.09 9.37 -18.03
CA ASP A 204 -21.95 10.71 -18.62
C ASP A 204 -23.15 11.58 -18.22
N MET A 205 -22.87 12.66 -17.47
CA MET A 205 -23.87 13.59 -16.95
C MET A 205 -24.65 14.33 -18.06
N TYR A 206 -24.20 14.26 -19.31
CA TYR A 206 -24.81 14.95 -20.46
C TYR A 206 -25.58 14.02 -21.42
N GLY A 207 -25.83 12.77 -21.01
CA GLY A 207 -27.00 12.00 -21.46
C GLY A 207 -26.96 11.37 -22.85
N HIS A 208 -25.79 11.21 -23.49
CA HIS A 208 -25.77 10.67 -24.86
C HIS A 208 -25.02 9.34 -25.07
N GLN A 209 -24.21 8.83 -24.12
CA GLN A 209 -23.69 7.45 -24.19
C GLN A 209 -23.51 6.84 -22.80
N PHE A 210 -24.40 5.92 -22.42
CA PHE A 210 -24.12 4.98 -21.32
C PHE A 210 -23.05 4.00 -21.81
N CYS A 211 -21.90 3.96 -21.13
CA CYS A 211 -20.76 3.12 -21.52
C CYS A 211 -20.70 1.87 -20.62
N PRO A 212 -21.44 0.79 -20.93
CA PRO A 212 -21.53 -0.41 -20.08
C PRO A 212 -20.18 -1.14 -19.97
N GLU A 213 -19.25 -0.91 -20.89
CA GLU A 213 -17.93 -1.55 -20.93
C GLU A 213 -17.10 -1.28 -19.67
N ASN A 214 -17.25 -0.10 -19.06
CA ASN A 214 -16.54 0.22 -17.82
C ASN A 214 -17.13 -0.52 -16.61
N LEU A 215 -18.46 -0.75 -16.59
CA LEU A 215 -19.12 -1.54 -15.55
C LEU A 215 -18.84 -3.05 -15.71
N LYS A 216 -18.70 -3.54 -16.95
CA LYS A 216 -18.28 -4.93 -17.22
C LYS A 216 -16.92 -5.25 -16.58
N LYS A 217 -15.98 -4.30 -16.58
CA LYS A 217 -14.69 -4.46 -15.88
C LYS A 217 -14.87 -4.69 -14.39
N LEU A 218 -15.82 -4.01 -13.74
CA LEU A 218 -16.11 -4.22 -12.31
C LEU A 218 -16.77 -5.58 -12.04
N ILE A 219 -17.67 -6.02 -12.93
CA ILE A 219 -18.36 -7.31 -12.80
C ILE A 219 -17.38 -8.48 -12.92
N LEU A 220 -16.47 -8.42 -13.91
CA LEU A 220 -15.51 -9.48 -14.21
C LEU A 220 -14.18 -9.36 -13.44
N SER A 221 -13.99 -8.32 -12.63
CA SER A 221 -12.73 -8.11 -11.92
C SER A 221 -12.43 -9.24 -10.93
N GLU A 222 -11.18 -9.71 -10.92
CA GLU A 222 -10.67 -10.67 -9.93
C GLU A 222 -10.51 -10.03 -8.54
N THR A 223 -10.34 -8.71 -8.47
CA THR A 223 -10.16 -8.01 -7.19
C THR A 223 -11.48 -7.95 -6.42
N THR A 224 -11.44 -8.20 -5.11
CA THR A 224 -12.65 -8.14 -4.27
C THR A 224 -13.18 -6.71 -4.23
N ILE A 225 -14.45 -6.52 -4.63
CA ILE A 225 -15.12 -5.22 -4.54
C ILE A 225 -16.25 -5.21 -3.52
N PHE A 226 -16.66 -6.35 -2.97
CA PHE A 226 -17.83 -6.42 -2.07
C PHE A 226 -17.62 -5.74 -0.72
N ASP A 227 -16.40 -5.40 -0.36
CA ASP A 227 -16.06 -4.60 0.82
C ASP A 227 -16.24 -3.09 0.58
N VAL A 228 -16.11 -2.63 -0.67
CA VAL A 228 -16.24 -1.21 -1.05
C VAL A 228 -17.59 -0.93 -1.69
N LEU A 229 -18.07 -1.81 -2.58
CA LEU A 229 -19.26 -1.62 -3.40
C LEU A 229 -20.51 -1.19 -2.61
N PRO A 230 -20.79 -1.73 -1.40
CA PRO A 230 -21.97 -1.33 -0.63
C PRO A 230 -22.00 0.14 -0.20
N THR A 231 -20.85 0.84 -0.13
CA THR A 231 -20.85 2.28 0.20
C THR A 231 -21.55 3.11 -0.88
N PHE A 232 -21.53 2.64 -2.13
CA PHE A 232 -22.15 3.33 -3.27
C PHE A 232 -23.67 3.13 -3.38
N PHE A 233 -24.26 2.20 -2.62
CA PHE A 233 -25.71 2.01 -2.61
C PHE A 233 -26.46 3.24 -2.09
N TYR A 234 -25.77 4.03 -1.26
CA TYR A 234 -26.30 5.25 -0.63
C TYR A 234 -25.59 6.51 -1.13
N HIS A 235 -25.07 6.47 -2.35
CA HIS A 235 -24.37 7.61 -2.96
C HIS A 235 -25.32 8.79 -3.22
N ALA A 236 -24.80 10.03 -3.23
CA ALA A 236 -25.62 11.23 -3.47
C ALA A 236 -26.23 11.26 -4.88
N ASN A 237 -25.53 10.69 -5.86
CA ASN A 237 -26.01 10.54 -7.24
C ASN A 237 -26.82 9.24 -7.38
N LYS A 238 -28.13 9.35 -7.64
CA LYS A 238 -29.06 8.23 -7.82
C LYS A 238 -28.66 7.27 -8.94
N VAL A 239 -28.03 7.76 -10.01
CA VAL A 239 -27.57 6.90 -11.11
C VAL A 239 -26.41 6.01 -10.66
N VAL A 240 -25.54 6.51 -9.76
CA VAL A 240 -24.49 5.70 -9.13
C VAL A 240 -25.09 4.63 -8.22
N CYS A 241 -26.17 4.94 -7.49
CA CYS A 241 -26.89 3.95 -6.69
C CYS A 241 -27.45 2.82 -7.56
N MET A 242 -28.14 3.16 -8.66
CA MET A 242 -28.66 2.17 -9.60
C MET A 242 -27.54 1.32 -10.22
N ALA A 243 -26.49 1.96 -10.74
CA ALA A 243 -25.36 1.26 -11.35
C ALA A 243 -24.64 0.33 -10.36
N SER A 244 -24.44 0.76 -9.11
CA SER A 244 -23.77 -0.04 -8.08
C SER A 244 -24.59 -1.25 -7.65
N LEU A 245 -25.91 -1.12 -7.51
CA LEU A 245 -26.81 -2.25 -7.25
C LEU A 245 -26.81 -3.25 -8.40
N GLU A 246 -26.81 -2.77 -9.65
CA GLU A 246 -26.73 -3.64 -10.83
C GLU A 246 -25.41 -4.41 -10.88
N VAL A 247 -24.28 -3.74 -10.64
CA VAL A 247 -22.97 -4.38 -10.55
C VAL A 247 -22.95 -5.43 -9.44
N TYR A 248 -23.56 -5.14 -8.28
CA TYR A 248 -23.65 -6.09 -7.17
C TYR A 248 -24.39 -7.36 -7.58
N VAL A 249 -25.58 -7.23 -8.18
CA VAL A 249 -26.38 -8.37 -8.64
C VAL A 249 -25.65 -9.15 -9.74
N ARG A 250 -25.18 -8.49 -10.80
CA ARG A 250 -24.49 -9.17 -11.92
C ARG A 250 -23.22 -9.89 -11.48
N ARG A 251 -22.49 -9.33 -10.52
CA ARG A 251 -21.28 -9.94 -9.99
C ARG A 251 -21.58 -11.08 -8.99
N GLY A 252 -22.57 -10.91 -8.12
CA GLY A 252 -23.00 -11.96 -7.18
C GLY A 252 -23.58 -13.18 -7.89
N TYR A 253 -24.25 -12.96 -9.01
CA TYR A 253 -24.88 -13.99 -9.84
C TYR A 253 -24.09 -14.32 -11.11
N ILE A 254 -22.77 -14.09 -11.12
CA ILE A 254 -21.90 -14.33 -12.30
C ILE A 254 -21.95 -15.77 -12.83
N ALA A 255 -22.24 -16.74 -11.97
CA ALA A 255 -22.38 -18.15 -12.33
C ALA A 255 -23.77 -18.51 -12.89
N TYR A 256 -24.73 -17.57 -12.88
CA TYR A 256 -26.12 -17.78 -13.29
C TYR A 256 -26.41 -17.04 -14.59
N GLU A 257 -27.39 -17.53 -15.34
CA GLU A 257 -27.92 -16.84 -16.52
C GLU A 257 -28.93 -15.78 -16.04
N LEU A 258 -28.55 -14.49 -16.07
CA LEU A 258 -29.44 -13.38 -15.76
C LEU A 258 -30.36 -13.09 -16.96
N ASN A 259 -31.67 -13.28 -16.79
CA ASN A 259 -32.67 -13.11 -17.85
C ASN A 259 -33.20 -11.68 -17.93
N SER A 260 -33.39 -11.04 -16.78
CA SER A 260 -33.93 -9.70 -16.67
C SER A 260 -33.39 -9.02 -15.43
N LEU A 261 -33.13 -7.70 -15.52
CA LEU A 261 -32.76 -6.85 -14.40
C LEU A 261 -33.43 -5.48 -14.62
N GLN A 262 -34.20 -5.03 -13.65
CA GLN A 262 -34.98 -3.80 -13.71
C GLN A 262 -34.77 -2.98 -12.44
N HIS A 263 -34.58 -1.67 -12.63
CA HIS A 263 -34.52 -0.69 -11.54
C HIS A 263 -35.91 -0.13 -11.29
N ARG A 264 -36.36 -0.15 -10.03
CA ARG A 264 -37.61 0.46 -9.57
C ARG A 264 -37.29 1.43 -8.42
N GLU A 265 -38.12 2.44 -8.25
CA GLU A 265 -38.02 3.35 -7.10
C GLU A 265 -39.30 3.26 -6.29
N LEU A 266 -39.16 3.07 -4.97
CA LEU A 266 -40.28 3.09 -4.05
C LEU A 266 -40.72 4.54 -3.76
N PRO A 267 -41.95 4.76 -3.27
CA PRO A 267 -42.47 6.12 -3.01
C PRO A 267 -41.66 6.95 -2.01
N ASP A 268 -40.85 6.28 -1.18
CA ASP A 268 -39.94 6.88 -0.20
C ASP A 268 -38.57 7.28 -0.81
N GLY A 269 -38.37 7.05 -2.12
CA GLY A 269 -37.12 7.30 -2.83
C GLY A 269 -36.09 6.18 -2.70
N THR A 270 -36.46 5.02 -2.16
CA THR A 270 -35.58 3.85 -2.05
C THR A 270 -35.46 3.17 -3.42
N CYS A 271 -34.21 3.01 -3.91
CA CYS A 271 -33.94 2.26 -5.14
C CYS A 271 -34.02 0.75 -4.90
N VAL A 272 -34.75 0.05 -5.75
CA VAL A 272 -34.96 -1.40 -5.72
C VAL A 272 -34.51 -2.00 -7.04
N VAL A 273 -33.81 -3.13 -6.98
CA VAL A 273 -33.45 -3.91 -8.18
C VAL A 273 -34.21 -5.22 -8.16
N GLU A 274 -35.04 -5.44 -9.17
CA GLU A 274 -35.69 -6.70 -9.43
C GLU A 274 -34.92 -7.45 -10.52
N PHE A 275 -34.62 -8.73 -10.30
CA PHE A 275 -33.91 -9.52 -11.29
C PHE A 275 -34.41 -10.97 -11.32
N GLN A 276 -34.34 -11.56 -12.50
CA GLN A 276 -34.67 -12.97 -12.75
C GLN A 276 -33.44 -13.68 -13.28
N PHE A 277 -33.15 -14.86 -12.74
CA PHE A 277 -32.00 -15.65 -13.14
C PHE A 277 -32.35 -17.14 -13.26
N MET A 278 -31.56 -17.87 -14.03
CA MET A 278 -31.62 -19.32 -14.15
C MET A 278 -30.29 -19.96 -13.79
N LEU A 279 -30.35 -21.20 -13.32
CA LEU A 279 -29.16 -22.03 -13.18
C LEU A 279 -28.52 -22.30 -14.55
N PRO A 280 -27.19 -22.37 -14.65
CA PRO A 280 -26.51 -22.68 -15.91
C PRO A 280 -26.82 -24.11 -16.36
N SER A 281 -26.71 -24.38 -17.67
CA SER A 281 -27.16 -25.64 -18.31
C SER A 281 -26.43 -26.89 -17.79
N SER A 282 -25.21 -26.70 -17.30
CA SER A 282 -24.38 -27.73 -16.68
C SER A 282 -24.73 -28.01 -15.20
N HIS A 283 -25.62 -27.23 -14.58
CA HIS A 283 -25.90 -27.36 -13.16
C HIS A 283 -26.80 -28.57 -12.86
N PRO A 284 -26.43 -29.46 -11.90
CA PRO A 284 -27.20 -30.68 -11.59
C PRO A 284 -28.67 -30.44 -11.23
N ASN A 285 -28.96 -29.29 -10.61
CA ASN A 285 -30.31 -28.90 -10.20
C ASN A 285 -31.07 -28.05 -11.25
N ARG A 286 -30.52 -27.82 -12.46
CA ARG A 286 -31.29 -27.16 -13.53
C ARG A 286 -32.32 -28.17 -14.02
N MET A 287 -33.51 -28.14 -13.42
CA MET A 287 -34.65 -28.87 -13.99
C MET A 287 -34.88 -28.34 -15.40
N ALA A 288 -34.64 -29.17 -16.41
CA ALA A 288 -35.13 -28.92 -17.75
C ALA A 288 -36.66 -29.01 -17.65
N ALA A 289 -37.33 -27.90 -17.30
CA ALA A 289 -38.77 -27.84 -17.36
C ALA A 289 -39.16 -28.14 -18.82
N PRO A 290 -39.84 -29.27 -19.11
CA PRO A 290 -40.45 -29.39 -20.41
C PRO A 290 -41.51 -28.31 -20.48
N ILE A 291 -41.52 -27.52 -21.56
CA ILE A 291 -42.65 -26.69 -21.92
C ILE A 291 -43.80 -27.67 -22.22
N SER A 292 -44.50 -28.10 -21.18
CA SER A 292 -45.72 -28.89 -21.32
C SER A 292 -46.87 -27.97 -20.99
N VAL A 293 -47.48 -27.50 -22.07
CA VAL A 293 -48.80 -26.88 -22.10
C VAL A 293 -49.76 -27.90 -21.49
N THR A 294 -50.13 -27.74 -20.21
CA THR A 294 -51.38 -28.23 -19.58
C THR A 294 -51.29 -28.11 -18.06
N ASN A 295 -51.59 -26.93 -17.50
CA ASN A 295 -52.22 -26.85 -16.19
C ASN A 295 -52.97 -25.52 -16.04
N PRO A 296 -54.32 -25.49 -16.16
CA PRO A 296 -55.11 -24.27 -16.08
C PRO A 296 -55.22 -23.64 -14.69
N ASP A 297 -54.77 -24.31 -13.63
CA ASP A 297 -55.05 -23.87 -12.25
C ASP A 297 -53.99 -22.93 -11.63
N LEU A 298 -52.82 -22.78 -12.24
CA LEU A 298 -51.81 -21.79 -11.80
C LEU A 298 -52.01 -20.40 -12.42
N LEU A 299 -52.86 -20.29 -13.44
CA LEU A 299 -53.18 -19.01 -14.10
C LEU A 299 -54.09 -18.11 -13.26
N ARG A 300 -54.87 -18.66 -12.31
CA ARG A 300 -55.87 -17.90 -11.55
C ARG A 300 -55.32 -17.04 -10.41
N HIS A 301 -54.11 -17.28 -9.92
CA HIS A 301 -53.52 -16.47 -8.85
C HIS A 301 -52.60 -15.35 -9.36
N SER A 302 -52.23 -15.36 -10.64
CA SER A 302 -51.32 -14.35 -11.22
C SER A 302 -52.03 -13.27 -12.03
N THR A 303 -53.35 -13.36 -12.24
CA THR A 303 -54.09 -12.38 -13.06
C THR A 303 -54.55 -11.14 -12.28
N GLU A 304 -54.51 -11.14 -10.95
CA GLU A 304 -54.98 -9.98 -10.16
C GLU A 304 -53.94 -8.86 -9.99
N LEU A 305 -52.72 -9.03 -10.50
CA LEU A 305 -51.67 -7.98 -10.47
C LEU A 305 -51.25 -7.48 -11.85
N PHE A 306 -51.87 -7.97 -12.93
CA PHE A 306 -51.56 -7.58 -14.30
C PHE A 306 -52.72 -6.80 -14.92
N MET A 307 -52.98 -5.60 -14.39
CA MET A 307 -53.63 -4.53 -15.14
C MET A 307 -52.99 -3.20 -14.76
N ASP A 308 -51.88 -2.85 -15.41
CA ASP A 308 -51.83 -1.68 -16.30
C ASP A 308 -50.45 -1.55 -16.96
N SER A 309 -50.45 -1.06 -18.21
CA SER A 309 -49.29 -0.73 -19.06
C SER A 309 -48.37 -1.90 -19.47
N GLY A 310 -48.19 -2.28 -20.74
CA GLY A 310 -48.14 -1.48 -21.96
C GLY A 310 -46.69 -1.49 -22.48
N PHE A 311 -46.38 -2.41 -23.40
CA PHE A 311 -45.14 -2.51 -24.20
C PHE A 311 -43.81 -2.71 -23.46
N SER A 312 -43.34 -3.96 -23.39
CA SER A 312 -41.93 -4.28 -23.16
C SER A 312 -41.18 -4.37 -24.49
N PRO A 313 -40.10 -3.59 -24.73
CA PRO A 313 -39.20 -3.87 -25.85
C PRO A 313 -38.29 -5.06 -25.51
N LEU A 314 -37.96 -5.85 -26.54
CA LEU A 314 -37.03 -6.98 -26.46
C LEU A 314 -35.64 -6.49 -26.05
N CYS A 315 -35.14 -6.98 -24.93
CA CYS A 315 -33.77 -6.73 -24.50
C CYS A 315 -32.80 -7.49 -25.42
N GLN A 316 -31.80 -6.79 -25.95
CA GLN A 316 -30.72 -7.37 -26.74
C GLN A 316 -29.98 -8.43 -25.92
N ARG A 317 -29.86 -9.63 -26.50
CA ARG A 317 -28.99 -10.70 -26.02
C ARG A 317 -27.55 -10.20 -25.99
N MET A 318 -26.89 -10.38 -24.85
CA MET A 318 -25.42 -10.42 -24.73
C MET A 318 -24.90 -11.81 -25.09
#